data_AF-A0A370PN73-F1
#
_entry.id   AF-A0A370PN73-F1
#
_cell.length_a   1.000
_cell.length_b   1.000
_cell.length_c   1.000
_cell.angle_alpha   90.00
_cell.angle_beta   90.00
_cell.angle_gamma   90.00
#
_symmetry.space_group_name_H-M   'P 1'
#
loop_
_entity.id
_entity.type
_entity.pdbx_description
1 polymer ?
#
loop_
_entity_poly.entity_id
_entity_poly.type
_entity_poly.pdbx_seq_one_letter_code
_entity_poly.pdbx_strand_id
1 'polypeptide(L)'
;MTNPELRAQVIHIYKELLFLGRNYPLGYEYYRNRLHKAFSSQAHLDNEEQIRKGIARAEFVKKAAFYRDRSIVSSLAPSLPYPNHAGTRQVLVYRRRSMRKSKA
;
A
#
# COMPACT_ATOMS: atom_id res chain seq x y z
N MET A 1 -3.38 22.80 -16.78
CA MET A 1 -1.98 22.49 -17.14
C MET A 1 -1.54 21.34 -16.25
N THR A 2 -1.10 20.22 -16.83
CA THR A 2 -0.67 19.05 -16.05
C THR A 2 0.67 19.36 -15.38
N ASN A 3 0.71 19.42 -14.06
CA ASN A 3 1.93 19.71 -13.30
C ASN A 3 2.97 18.58 -13.52
N PRO A 4 4.13 18.86 -14.16
CA PRO A 4 5.11 17.83 -14.50
C PRO A 4 5.74 17.17 -13.26
N GLU A 5 5.85 17.90 -12.14
CA GLU A 5 6.40 17.35 -10.90
C GLU A 5 5.46 16.33 -10.27
N LEU A 6 4.16 16.63 -10.22
CA LEU A 6 3.17 15.68 -9.70
C LEU A 6 3.11 14.42 -10.56
N ARG A 7 3.21 14.56 -11.88
CA ARG A 7 3.30 13.41 -12.79
C ARG A 7 4.52 12.54 -12.48
N ALA A 8 5.69 13.14 -12.25
CA ALA A 8 6.90 12.41 -11.90
C ALA A 8 6.74 11.65 -10.56
N GLN A 9 6.13 12.28 -9.55
CA GLN A 9 5.85 11.63 -8.26
C GLN A 9 4.91 10.43 -8.40
N VAL A 10 3.82 10.56 -9.19
CA VAL A 10 2.89 9.46 -9.48
C VAL A 10 3.62 8.29 -10.14
N ILE A 11 4.47 8.57 -11.14
CA ILE A 11 5.25 7.53 -11.82
C ILE A 11 6.23 6.86 -10.86
N HIS A 12 6.89 7.64 -10.01
CA HIS A 12 7.84 7.12 -9.03
C HIS A 12 7.16 6.13 -8.07
N ILE A 13 6.06 6.53 -7.43
CA ILE A 13 5.38 5.68 -6.46
C ILE A 13 4.73 4.45 -7.10
N TYR A 14 4.27 4.56 -8.34
CA TYR A 14 3.78 3.40 -9.11
C TYR A 14 4.87 2.34 -9.28
N LYS A 15 6.10 2.75 -9.61
CA LYS A 15 7.25 1.84 -9.75
C LYS A 15 7.65 1.22 -8.41
N GLU A 16 7.66 2.00 -7.34
CA GLU A 16 7.94 1.47 -5.99
C GLU A 16 6.92 0.41 -5.57
N LEU A 17 5.62 0.67 -5.79
CA LEU A 17 4.56 -0.29 -5.47
C LEU A 17 4.67 -1.57 -6.30
N LEU A 18 5.01 -1.48 -7.59
CA LEU A 18 5.29 -2.67 -8.41
C LEU A 18 6.47 -3.47 -7.87
N PHE A 19 7.54 -2.81 -7.43
CA PHE A 19 8.69 -3.49 -6.85
C PHE A 19 8.31 -4.26 -5.57
N LEU A 20 7.54 -3.64 -4.67
CA LEU A 20 7.04 -4.30 -3.46
C LEU A 20 6.08 -5.46 -3.77
N GLY A 21 5.30 -5.35 -4.85
CA GLY A 21 4.34 -6.37 -5.27
C GLY A 21 4.94 -7.63 -5.89
N ARG A 22 6.27 -7.71 -6.09
CA ARG A 22 6.91 -8.88 -6.73
C ARG A 22 6.73 -10.17 -5.94
N ASN A 23 6.77 -10.08 -4.61
CA ASN A 23 6.59 -11.22 -3.71
C ASN A 23 5.14 -11.34 -3.19
N TYR A 24 4.17 -10.76 -3.91
CA TYR A 24 2.79 -10.80 -3.47
C TYR A 24 2.26 -12.24 -3.47
N PRO A 25 1.58 -12.72 -2.41
CA PRO A 25 1.24 -14.13 -2.25
C PRO A 25 0.27 -14.68 -3.31
N LEU A 26 -0.52 -13.81 -3.94
CA LEU A 26 -1.40 -14.18 -5.06
C LEU A 26 -0.72 -14.05 -6.43
N GLY A 27 0.58 -13.75 -6.47
CA GLY A 27 1.37 -13.56 -7.67
C GLY A 27 1.51 -12.10 -8.11
N TYR A 28 2.62 -11.82 -8.80
CA TYR A 28 2.95 -10.48 -9.31
C TYR A 28 1.90 -9.97 -10.32
N GLU A 29 1.48 -10.80 -11.27
CA GLU A 29 0.51 -10.41 -12.30
C GLU A 29 -0.84 -10.02 -11.70
N TYR A 30 -1.28 -10.72 -10.65
CA TYR A 30 -2.50 -10.36 -9.92
C TYR A 30 -2.38 -8.97 -9.26
N TYR A 31 -1.26 -8.72 -8.58
CA TYR A 31 -1.00 -7.43 -7.93
C TYR A 31 -0.89 -6.30 -8.96
N ARG A 32 -0.10 -6.50 -10.01
CA ARG A 32 0.12 -5.55 -11.11
C ARG A 32 -1.19 -5.14 -11.76
N ASN A 33 -2.06 -6.11 -12.08
CA ASN A 33 -3.36 -5.81 -12.69
C ASN A 33 -4.26 -4.96 -11.78
N ARG A 34 -4.29 -5.25 -10.47
CA ARG A 34 -5.06 -4.43 -9.52
C ARG A 34 -4.49 -3.02 -9.37
N LEU A 35 -3.17 -2.91 -9.26
CA LEU A 35 -2.48 -1.63 -9.16
C LEU A 35 -2.74 -0.79 -10.42
N HIS A 36 -2.56 -1.38 -11.59
CA HIS A 36 -2.79 -0.68 -12.86
C HIS A 36 -4.23 -0.18 -12.99
N LYS A 37 -5.24 -1.01 -12.65
CA LYS A 37 -6.64 -0.60 -12.65
C LYS A 37 -6.91 0.58 -11.72
N ALA A 38 -6.33 0.59 -10.52
CA ALA A 38 -6.49 1.69 -9.57
C ALA A 38 -5.95 3.01 -10.13
N PHE A 39 -4.72 3.00 -10.66
CA PHE A 39 -4.10 4.21 -11.24
C PHE A 39 -4.80 4.65 -12.53
N SER A 40 -5.16 3.71 -13.41
CA SER A 40 -5.87 3.99 -14.65
C SER A 40 -7.26 4.61 -14.39
N SER A 41 -7.98 4.14 -13.36
CA SER A 41 -9.29 4.73 -12.99
C SER A 41 -9.22 6.21 -12.60
N GLN A 42 -8.04 6.69 -12.19
CA GLN A 42 -7.79 8.05 -11.75
C GLN A 42 -6.97 8.87 -12.77
N ALA A 43 -6.71 8.33 -13.97
CA ALA A 43 -5.88 8.99 -14.98
C ALA A 43 -6.51 10.27 -15.57
N HIS A 44 -7.83 10.44 -15.43
CA HIS A 44 -8.59 11.61 -15.88
C HIS A 44 -8.57 12.78 -14.90
N LEU A 45 -7.88 12.65 -13.75
CA LEU A 45 -7.85 13.71 -12.74
C LEU A 45 -6.84 14.80 -13.15
N ASP A 46 -7.35 16.00 -13.43
CA ASP A 46 -6.52 17.18 -13.73
C ASP A 46 -6.29 18.11 -12.52
N ASN A 47 -7.07 17.92 -11.43
CA ASN A 47 -6.97 18.74 -10.24
C ASN A 47 -5.76 18.35 -9.36
N GLU A 48 -4.84 19.28 -9.14
CA GLU A 48 -3.60 19.06 -8.39
C GLU A 48 -3.83 18.56 -6.96
N GLU A 49 -4.85 19.07 -6.25
CA GLU A 49 -5.15 18.62 -4.89
C GLU A 49 -5.62 17.17 -4.87
N GLN A 50 -6.39 16.76 -5.88
CA GLN A 50 -6.87 15.39 -6.00
C GLN A 50 -5.70 14.44 -6.33
N ILE A 51 -4.77 14.87 -7.18
CA ILE A 51 -3.54 14.13 -7.48
C ILE A 51 -2.69 13.96 -6.21
N ARG A 52 -2.48 15.03 -5.44
CA ARG A 52 -1.75 14.97 -4.14
C ARG A 52 -2.42 14.02 -3.16
N LYS A 53 -3.75 14.04 -3.05
CA LYS A 53 -4.51 13.07 -2.23
C LYS A 53 -4.36 11.63 -2.74
N GLY A 54 -4.20 11.44 -4.05
CA GLY A 54 -3.90 10.13 -4.64
C GLY A 54 -2.52 9.63 -4.27
N ILE A 55 -1.50 10.49 -4.39
CA ILE A 55 -0.11 10.19 -4.00
C ILE A 55 -0.04 9.82 -2.51
N ALA A 56 -0.65 10.61 -1.61
CA ALA A 56 -0.66 10.32 -0.18
C ALA A 56 -1.31 8.96 0.16
N ARG A 57 -2.37 8.58 -0.56
CA ARG A 57 -2.99 7.25 -0.43
C ARG A 57 -2.05 6.14 -0.88
N ALA A 58 -1.34 6.33 -1.99
CA ALA A 58 -0.36 5.37 -2.48
C ALA A 58 0.82 5.21 -1.49
N GLU A 59 1.29 6.29 -0.87
CA GLU A 59 2.33 6.24 0.18
C GLU A 59 1.89 5.46 1.41
N PHE A 60 0.64 5.66 1.84
CA PHE A 60 0.07 4.88 2.94
C PHE A 60 0.05 3.39 2.63
N VAL A 61 -0.34 3.01 1.39
CA VAL A 61 -0.32 1.61 0.94
C VAL A 61 1.10 1.06 0.90
N LYS A 62 2.07 1.84 0.40
CA LYS A 62 3.49 1.47 0.38
C LYS A 62 3.99 1.14 1.80
N LYS A 63 3.71 2.04 2.74
CA LYS A 63 4.07 1.89 4.16
C LYS A 63 3.41 0.66 4.78
N ALA A 64 2.11 0.44 4.55
CA ALA A 64 1.41 -0.73 5.04
C ALA A 64 1.89 -2.06 4.42
N ALA A 65 2.29 -2.05 3.14
CA ALA A 65 2.88 -3.19 2.47
C ALA A 65 4.27 -3.54 3.05
N PHE A 66 5.09 -2.52 3.30
CA PHE A 66 6.40 -2.68 3.95
C PHE A 66 6.27 -3.32 5.34
N TYR A 67 5.32 -2.88 6.17
CA TYR A 67 5.14 -3.46 7.51
C TYR A 67 4.47 -4.84 7.53
N ARG A 68 3.78 -5.23 6.45
CA ARG A 68 3.17 -6.56 6.34
C ARG A 68 4.18 -7.65 6.02
N ASP A 69 5.33 -7.29 5.44
CA ASP A 69 6.44 -8.21 5.24
C ASP A 69 7.15 -8.48 6.58
N ARG A 70 6.71 -9.56 7.27
CA ARG A 70 7.18 -9.94 8.61
C ARG A 70 8.67 -10.30 8.67
N SER A 71 9.34 -10.49 7.53
CA SER A 71 10.77 -10.77 7.43
C SER A 71 11.64 -9.55 7.77
N ILE A 72 11.14 -8.34 7.51
CA ILE A 72 11.93 -7.09 7.65
C ILE A 72 11.62 -6.38 8.98
N VAL A 73 10.40 -6.50 9.52
CA VAL A 73 9.98 -5.79 10.74
C VAL A 73 10.56 -6.35 12.05
N SER A 74 11.23 -7.51 12.02
CA SER A 74 11.84 -8.06 13.24
C SER A 74 13.13 -7.33 13.67
N SER A 75 13.76 -6.56 12.78
CA SER A 75 15.09 -5.95 13.02
C SER A 75 15.08 -4.42 13.12
N LEU A 76 13.95 -3.74 12.87
CA LEU A 76 13.91 -2.27 12.72
C LEU A 76 12.79 -1.56 13.48
N ALA A 77 12.23 -2.20 14.51
CA ALA A 77 11.24 -1.56 15.39
C ALA A 77 11.87 -1.19 16.75
N PRO A 78 12.44 0.02 16.86
CA PRO A 78 11.78 0.98 17.73
C PRO A 78 11.79 2.41 17.13
N SER A 79 10.75 3.19 17.47
CA SER A 79 10.57 4.61 17.18
C SER A 79 10.11 5.01 15.77
N LEU A 80 8.83 4.76 15.45
CA LEU A 80 8.11 5.69 14.59
C LEU A 80 6.79 6.11 15.26
N PRO A 81 6.49 7.41 15.36
CA PRO A 81 5.24 7.91 15.92
C PRO A 81 4.11 7.58 14.92
N TYR A 82 3.20 6.72 15.33
CA TYR A 82 1.93 6.54 14.61
C TYR A 82 1.05 7.77 14.89
N PRO A 83 0.47 8.43 13.87
CA PRO A 83 -0.57 9.41 14.11
C PRO A 83 -1.82 8.70 14.64
N ASN A 84 -2.25 9.10 15.84
CA ASN A 84 -3.43 8.62 16.51
C ASN A 84 -4.69 8.96 15.71
N HIS A 85 -5.17 8.04 14.87
CA HIS A 85 -6.56 8.06 14.42
C HIS A 85 -7.21 6.72 14.74
N ALA A 86 -8.34 6.81 15.44
CA ALA A 86 -9.10 5.79 16.15
C ALA A 86 -9.66 4.60 15.32
N GLY A 87 -9.02 4.21 14.21
CA GLY A 87 -9.48 3.13 13.32
C GLY A 87 -8.65 1.84 13.33
N THR A 88 -7.47 1.81 13.94
CA THR A 88 -6.54 0.67 13.85
C THR A 88 -6.89 -0.54 14.71
N ARG A 89 -7.96 -0.46 15.53
CA ARG A 89 -8.36 -1.56 16.43
C ARG A 89 -9.10 -2.72 15.75
N GLN A 90 -9.53 -2.62 14.49
CA GLN A 90 -10.24 -3.74 13.83
C GLN A 90 -9.35 -4.71 13.06
N VAL A 91 -8.16 -4.31 12.59
CA VAL A 91 -7.38 -5.14 11.64
C VAL A 91 -6.61 -6.27 12.33
N LEU A 92 -6.36 -6.17 13.64
CA LEU A 92 -5.61 -7.20 14.40
C LEU A 92 -6.47 -8.34 14.97
N VAL A 93 -7.80 -8.22 14.94
CA VAL A 93 -8.69 -9.26 15.51
C VAL A 93 -9.01 -10.38 14.51
N TYR A 94 -8.78 -10.19 13.21
CA TYR A 94 -9.16 -11.18 12.19
C TYR A 94 -8.18 -12.35 12.01
N ARG A 95 -7.05 -12.37 12.73
CA ARG A 95 -6.01 -13.42 12.60
C ARG A 95 -5.80 -14.22 13.89
N ARG A 96 -6.88 -14.68 14.52
CA ARG A 96 -6.80 -15.68 15.62
C ARG A 96 -7.80 -16.84 15.55
N ARG A 97 -8.70 -16.88 14.56
CA ARG A 97 -9.74 -17.93 14.46
C ARG A 97 -9.47 -19.03 13.42
N SER A 98 -8.48 -18.87 12.53
CA SER A 98 -8.26 -19.77 11.39
C SER A 98 -7.17 -20.84 11.58
N MET A 99 -6.60 -21.00 12.79
CA MET A 99 -5.51 -21.96 13.08
C MET A 99 -5.86 -22.95 14.22
N ARG A 100 -7.14 -23.31 14.37
CA ARG A 100 -7.60 -24.36 15.32
C ARG A 100 -8.55 -25.41 14.72
N LYS A 101 -8.56 -25.58 13.39
CA LYS A 101 -9.30 -26.67 12.71
C LYS A 101 -8.47 -27.35 11.61
N SER A 102 -7.25 -27.74 11.95
CA SER A 102 -6.48 -28.68 11.12
C SER A 102 -5.63 -29.62 12.00
N LYS A 103 -6.25 -30.10 13.08
CA LYS A 103 -5.81 -31.23 13.89
C LYS A 103 -7.05 -31.84 14.53
N ALA A 104 -7.77 -32.60 13.73
CA ALA A 104 -8.71 -33.66 14.10
C ALA A 104 -8.79 -34.56 12.88
#